data_AF-A0A164ISW8-F1
#
_entry.id   AF-A0A164ISW8-F1
#
_cell.length_a   1.000
_cell.length_b   1.000
_cell.length_c   1.000
_cell.angle_alpha   90.00
_cell.angle_beta   90.00
_cell.angle_gamma   90.00
#
_symmetry.space_group_name_H-M   'P 1'
#
loop_
_entity.id
_entity.type
_entity.pdbx_description
1 polymer ?
#
loop_
_entity_poly.entity_id
_entity_poly.type
_entity_poly.pdbx_seq_one_letter_code
_entity_poly.pdbx_strand_id
1 'polypeptide(L)'
;MKVLTKYCRLVFNNKKVDAIDLEEAETMELTQELPLDILSKLCIALVYSKKHDFAFPLIETFLEYDVESFGDIYPDVAEAPVEKEFHQRAMPLLEALIKSQSFCLAAE
;
A
#
# COMPACT_ATOMS: atom_id res chain seq x y z
N MET A 1 -2.33 -4.25 -14.30
CA MET A 1 -3.55 -4.87 -13.71
C MET A 1 -3.75 -6.35 -14.02
N LYS A 2 -3.76 -6.84 -15.28
CA LYS A 2 -4.06 -8.26 -15.59
C LYS A 2 -3.20 -9.31 -14.86
N VAL A 3 -1.94 -8.97 -14.54
CA VAL A 3 -1.04 -9.85 -13.79
C VAL A 3 -1.42 -9.91 -12.30
N LEU A 4 -1.71 -8.74 -11.69
CA LEU A 4 -2.12 -8.65 -10.29
C LEU A 4 -3.45 -9.37 -10.04
N THR A 5 -4.42 -9.22 -10.93
CA THR A 5 -5.70 -9.94 -10.82
C THR A 5 -5.53 -11.45 -10.93
N LYS A 6 -4.61 -11.92 -11.78
CA LYS A 6 -4.36 -13.35 -11.98
C LYS A 6 -3.64 -14.01 -10.80
N TYR A 7 -2.62 -13.36 -10.24
CA TYR A 7 -1.72 -13.99 -9.27
C TYR A 7 -1.95 -13.57 -7.82
N CYS A 8 -2.43 -12.35 -7.57
CA CYS A 8 -2.74 -11.87 -6.22
C CYS A 8 -4.22 -12.07 -5.86
N ARG A 9 -5.00 -12.71 -6.74
CA ARG A 9 -6.47 -12.88 -6.63
C ARG A 9 -7.20 -11.59 -6.24
N LEU A 10 -6.73 -10.48 -6.82
CA LEU A 10 -7.34 -9.16 -6.72
C LEU A 10 -8.50 -9.05 -7.71
N VAL A 11 -9.59 -8.45 -7.28
CA VAL A 11 -10.72 -8.13 -8.15
C VAL A 11 -10.97 -6.62 -8.09
N PHE A 12 -11.03 -5.99 -9.26
CA PHE A 12 -11.48 -4.60 -9.42
C PHE A 12 -12.90 -4.63 -9.97
N ASN A 13 -13.85 -4.04 -9.25
CA ASN A 13 -15.26 -3.98 -9.65
C ASN A 13 -15.66 -2.53 -9.90
N ASN A 14 -16.29 -2.26 -11.04
CA ASN A 14 -16.93 -0.97 -11.28
C ASN A 14 -18.39 -1.09 -10.86
N LYS A 15 -18.81 -0.32 -9.85
CA LYS A 15 -20.22 -0.22 -9.46
C LYS A 15 -20.74 1.16 -9.84
N LYS A 16 -21.90 1.20 -10.50
CA LYS A 16 -22.67 2.45 -10.65
C LYS A 16 -23.37 2.72 -9.32
N VAL A 17 -23.10 3.86 -8.72
CA VAL A 17 -23.71 4.27 -7.46
C VAL A 17 -24.99 5.06 -7.76
N ASP A 18 -26.10 4.33 -7.94
CA ASP A 18 -27.46 4.86 -8.16
C ASP A 18 -27.71 5.69 -9.44
N ALA A 19 -28.99 5.83 -9.81
CA ALA A 19 -29.42 6.53 -11.03
C ALA A 19 -29.36 8.07 -10.93
N ILE A 20 -28.96 8.61 -9.77
CA ILE A 20 -28.99 10.05 -9.45
C ILE A 20 -27.57 10.60 -9.23
N ASP A 21 -26.64 9.78 -8.74
CA ASP A 21 -25.21 10.10 -8.67
C ASP A 21 -24.47 9.38 -9.81
N LEU A 22 -23.95 10.15 -10.77
CA LEU A 22 -23.27 9.61 -11.95
C LEU A 22 -21.83 9.15 -11.67
N GLU A 23 -21.39 9.09 -10.41
CA GLU A 23 -20.03 8.68 -10.07
C GLU A 23 -19.86 7.16 -10.13
N GLU A 24 -18.99 6.73 -11.04
CA GLU A 24 -18.52 5.34 -11.11
C GLU A 24 -17.53 5.10 -9.96
N ALA A 25 -17.92 4.28 -9.00
CA ALA A 25 -17.01 3.84 -7.94
C ALA A 25 -16.30 2.55 -8.37
N GLU A 26 -14.96 2.59 -8.42
CA GLU A 26 -14.14 1.40 -8.57
C GLU A 26 -13.82 0.86 -7.17
N THR A 27 -14.09 -0.42 -6.92
CA THR A 27 -13.74 -1.08 -5.65
C THR A 27 -12.65 -2.12 -5.91
N MET A 28 -11.76 -2.30 -4.93
CA MET A 28 -10.72 -3.32 -4.95
C MET A 28 -10.96 -4.28 -3.77
N GLU A 29 -11.03 -5.57 -4.06
CA GLU A 29 -11.24 -6.61 -3.05
C GLU A 29 -10.08 -7.63 -3.08
N LEU A 30 -9.52 -7.89 -1.91
CA LEU A 30 -8.60 -9.00 -1.67
C LEU A 30 -9.43 -10.25 -1.32
N THR A 31 -9.34 -11.29 -2.14
CA THR A 31 -10.11 -12.53 -1.92
C THR A 31 -9.44 -13.51 -0.95
N GLN A 32 -8.27 -13.15 -0.43
CA GLN A 32 -7.51 -13.87 0.58
C GLN A 32 -6.54 -12.92 1.27
N GLU A 33 -6.08 -13.29 2.46
CA GLU A 33 -4.94 -12.62 3.09
C GLU A 33 -3.68 -12.84 2.25
N LEU A 34 -2.91 -11.77 2.06
CA LEU A 34 -1.64 -11.80 1.33
C LEU A 34 -0.48 -11.68 2.32
N PRO A 35 0.65 -12.38 2.10
CA PRO A 35 1.87 -12.11 2.84
C PRO A 35 2.25 -10.63 2.76
N LEU A 36 2.80 -10.08 3.84
CA LEU A 36 3.07 -8.65 3.96
C LEU A 36 3.99 -8.12 2.85
N ASP A 37 4.98 -8.90 2.43
CA ASP A 37 5.84 -8.58 1.28
C ASP A 37 5.05 -8.48 -0.04
N ILE A 38 4.11 -9.39 -0.29
CA ILE A 38 3.25 -9.31 -1.49
C ILE A 38 2.32 -8.10 -1.41
N LEU A 39 1.81 -7.79 -0.21
CA LEU A 39 0.99 -6.62 0.01
C LEU A 39 1.79 -5.33 -0.23
N SER A 40 3.05 -5.27 0.20
CA SER A 40 3.94 -4.11 -0.02
C SER A 40 4.19 -3.89 -1.51
N LYS A 41 4.51 -4.95 -2.26
CA LYS A 41 4.69 -4.86 -3.72
C LYS A 41 3.40 -4.48 -4.45
N LEU A 42 2.24 -4.90 -3.95
CA LEU A 42 0.94 -4.45 -4.47
C LEU A 42 0.75 -2.94 -4.26
N CYS A 43 0.97 -2.45 -3.04
CA CYS A 43 0.85 -1.03 -2.72
C CYS A 43 1.75 -0.18 -3.64
N ILE A 44 3.03 -0.56 -3.77
CA ILE A 44 3.99 0.09 -4.66
C ILE A 44 3.46 0.10 -6.11
N ALA A 45 3.00 -1.04 -6.62
CA ALA A 45 2.47 -1.14 -7.98
C ALA A 45 1.24 -0.24 -8.21
N LEU A 46 0.37 -0.08 -7.20
CA LEU A 46 -0.79 0.81 -7.25
C LEU A 46 -0.37 2.29 -7.29
N VAL A 47 0.64 2.69 -6.50
CA VAL A 47 1.22 4.04 -6.55
C VAL A 47 1.74 4.35 -7.95
N TYR A 48 2.57 3.47 -8.52
CA TYR A 48 3.11 3.67 -9.87
C TYR A 48 2.03 3.62 -10.97
N SER A 49 0.93 2.90 -10.74
CA SER A 49 -0.21 2.82 -11.67
C SER A 49 -1.20 3.97 -11.53
N LYS A 50 -0.91 4.98 -10.70
CA LYS A 50 -1.80 6.12 -10.40
C LYS A 50 -3.15 5.72 -9.79
N LYS A 51 -3.18 4.58 -9.09
CA LYS A 51 -4.36 4.03 -8.42
C LYS A 51 -4.33 4.38 -6.93
N HIS A 52 -4.25 5.68 -6.65
CA HIS A 52 -3.96 6.23 -5.32
C HIS A 52 -5.03 5.93 -4.29
N ASP A 53 -6.30 5.91 -4.71
CA ASP A 53 -7.44 5.61 -3.84
C ASP A 53 -7.39 4.20 -3.23
N PHE A 54 -6.65 3.28 -3.87
CA PHE A 54 -6.38 1.95 -3.34
C PHE A 54 -5.02 1.84 -2.65
N ALA A 55 -4.04 2.63 -3.08
CA ALA A 55 -2.70 2.57 -2.51
C ALA A 55 -2.64 3.20 -1.11
N PHE A 56 -3.26 4.36 -0.91
CA PHE A 56 -3.12 5.10 0.35
C PHE A 56 -3.75 4.41 1.56
N PRO A 57 -4.92 3.75 1.45
CA PRO A 57 -5.42 2.91 2.54
C PRO A 57 -4.47 1.77 2.90
N LEU A 58 -3.79 1.16 1.92
CA LEU A 58 -2.78 0.13 2.20
C LEU A 58 -1.58 0.71 2.95
N ILE A 59 -1.16 1.94 2.66
CA ILE A 59 -0.12 2.65 3.41
C ILE A 59 -0.51 2.77 4.89
N GLU A 60 -1.77 3.11 5.17
CA GLU A 60 -2.28 3.18 6.54
C GLU A 60 -2.27 1.80 7.22
N THR A 61 -2.62 0.74 6.50
CA THR A 61 -2.53 -0.64 7.01
C THR A 61 -1.11 -1.05 7.39
N PHE A 62 -0.06 -0.63 6.68
CA PHE A 62 1.33 -0.96 7.06
C PHE A 62 1.74 -0.34 8.41
N LEU A 63 1.17 0.81 8.78
CA LEU A 63 1.46 1.45 10.07
C LEU A 63 0.91 0.66 11.27
N GLU A 64 -0.01 -0.28 11.04
CA GLU A 64 -0.56 -1.15 12.08
C GLU A 64 0.36 -2.34 12.41
N TYR A 65 1.35 -2.63 11.56
CA TYR A 65 2.32 -3.69 11.82
C TYR A 65 3.41 -3.23 12.78
N ASP A 66 4.04 -4.19 13.46
CA ASP A 66 5.16 -3.90 14.34
C ASP A 66 6.42 -3.57 13.53
N VAL A 67 6.86 -2.31 13.63
CA VAL A 67 8.04 -1.80 12.94
C VAL A 67 9.34 -2.50 13.38
N GLU A 68 9.40 -3.04 14.61
CA GLU A 68 10.57 -3.80 15.05
C GLU A 68 10.67 -5.16 14.34
N SER A 69 9.53 -5.73 13.96
CA SER A 69 9.45 -7.02 13.26
C SER A 69 9.52 -6.89 11.73
N PHE A 70 9.06 -5.77 11.17
CA PHE A 70 8.85 -5.58 9.73
C PHE A 70 9.42 -4.25 9.20
N GLY A 71 10.44 -3.70 9.87
CA GLY A 71 10.98 -2.38 9.58
C GLY A 71 11.56 -2.21 8.16
N ASP A 72 11.94 -3.30 7.49
CA ASP A 72 12.43 -3.32 6.10
C ASP A 72 11.35 -2.95 5.08
N ILE A 73 10.08 -3.23 5.38
CA ILE A 73 8.95 -2.91 4.50
C ILE A 73 8.63 -1.41 4.49
N TYR A 74 8.91 -0.70 5.58
CA TYR A 74 8.59 0.73 5.71
C TYR A 74 9.33 1.60 4.67
N PRO A 75 10.67 1.51 4.51
CA PRO A 75 11.37 2.25 3.48
C PRO A 75 10.99 1.77 2.07
N ASP A 76 10.80 0.45 1.87
CA ASP A 76 10.35 -0.14 0.60
C ASP A 76 9.02 0.48 0.12
N VAL A 77 8.03 0.60 1.01
CA VAL A 77 6.73 1.18 0.68
C VAL A 77 6.80 2.70 0.59
N ALA A 78 7.63 3.36 1.39
CA ALA A 78 7.77 4.82 1.41
C ALA A 78 8.47 5.38 0.17
N GLU A 79 9.35 4.61 -0.48
CA GLU A 79 10.07 5.03 -1.68
C GLU A 79 9.12 5.46 -2.81
N ALA A 80 8.11 4.63 -3.13
CA ALA A 80 7.17 4.91 -4.20
C ALA A 80 6.39 6.24 -4.06
N PRO A 81 5.75 6.56 -2.91
CA PRO A 81 5.13 7.86 -2.72
C PRO A 81 6.14 9.01 -2.68
N VAL A 82 7.37 8.82 -2.18
CA VAL A 82 8.43 9.85 -2.26
C VAL A 82 8.76 10.19 -3.71
N GLU A 83 9.00 9.19 -4.56
CA GLU A 83 9.30 9.40 -5.98
C GLU A 83 8.14 10.01 -6.77
N LYS A 84 6.90 9.85 -6.28
CA LYS A 84 5.69 10.43 -6.89
C LYS A 84 5.23 11.72 -6.21
N GLU A 85 6.08 12.34 -5.41
CA GLU A 85 5.84 13.63 -4.73
C GLU A 85 4.68 13.58 -3.69
N PHE A 86 4.23 12.39 -3.30
CA PHE A 86 3.26 12.16 -2.22
C PHE A 86 3.95 12.08 -0.85
N HIS A 87 4.82 13.04 -0.53
CA HIS A 87 5.65 13.02 0.68
C HIS A 87 4.85 12.91 1.97
N GLN A 88 3.66 13.52 2.03
CA GLN A 88 2.76 13.42 3.19
C GLN A 88 2.28 12.00 3.47
N ARG A 89 2.21 11.13 2.45
CA ARG A 89 1.84 9.72 2.60
C ARG A 89 3.04 8.85 3.01
N ALA A 90 4.25 9.23 2.61
CA ALA A 90 5.48 8.54 3.00
C ALA A 90 5.93 8.86 4.43
N MET A 91 5.69 10.10 4.89
CA MET A 91 6.21 10.62 6.15
C MET A 91 5.89 9.72 7.37
N PRO A 92 4.65 9.24 7.57
CA PRO A 92 4.33 8.43 8.74
C PRO A 92 5.12 7.13 8.82
N LEU A 93 5.40 6.49 7.67
CA LEU A 93 6.21 5.27 7.61
C LEU A 93 7.65 5.56 8.04
N LEU A 94 8.25 6.61 7.48
CA LEU A 94 9.62 7.00 7.81
C LEU A 94 9.75 7.45 9.26
N GLU A 95 8.76 8.17 9.78
CA GLU A 95 8.70 8.56 11.19
C GLU A 95 8.60 7.37 12.14
N ALA A 96 7.78 6.37 11.82
CA ALA A 96 7.68 5.15 12.61
C ALA A 96 9.02 4.41 12.62
N LEU A 97 9.65 4.32 11.44
CA LEU A 97 10.93 3.65 11.26
C LEU A 97 12.06 4.30 12.07
N ILE A 98 12.26 5.62 11.97
CA ILE A 98 13.34 6.30 12.72
C ILE A 98 13.14 6.29 14.23
N LYS A 99 11.89 6.08 14.70
CA LYS A 99 11.55 5.94 16.13
C LYS A 99 11.73 4.50 16.62
N SER A 100 11.92 3.53 15.73
CA SER A 100 12.20 2.14 16.11
C SER A 100 13.58 2.01 16.75
N GLN A 101 13.71 1.06 17.67
CA GLN A 101 14.96 0.77 18.38
C GLN A 101 15.97 0.11 17.44
N SER A 102 15.48 -0.64 16.47
CA SER A 102 16.30 -1.45 15.57
C SER A 102 16.74 -0.72 14.29
N PHE A 103 16.28 0.50 14.01
CA PHE A 103 16.57 1.21 12.75
C PHE A 103 18.06 1.28 12.38
N CYS A 104 18.92 1.51 13.38
CA CYS A 104 20.36 1.63 13.17
C CYS A 104 21.13 0.31 13.41
N LEU A 105 20.43 -0.76 13.74
CA LEU A 105 21.03 -2.07 13.93
C LEU A 105 21.05 -2.76 12.56
N ALA A 106 22.24 -3.03 12.04
CA ALA A 106 22.37 -3.87 10.87
C ALA A 106 21.75 -5.25 11.18
N ALA A 107 20.99 -5.81 10.26
CA ALA A 107 20.54 -7.19 10.36
C ALA A 107 21.78 -8.10 10.44
N GLU A 108 21.97 -8.78 11.57
CA GLU A 108 23.02 -9.79 11.77
C GLU A 108 22.63 -11.13 11.11
#